data_AF-A0A2G8KWB0-F1
#
_entry.id   AF-A0A2G8KWB0-F1
#
_cell.length_a   1.000
_cell.length_b   1.000
_cell.length_c   1.000
_cell.angle_alpha   90.00
_cell.angle_beta   90.00
_cell.angle_gamma   90.00
#
_symmetry.space_group_name_H-M   'P 1'
#
loop_
_entity.id
_entity.type
_entity.pdbx_description
1 polymer ?
#
loop_
_entity_poly.entity_id
_entity_poly.type
_entity_poly.pdbx_seq_one_letter_code
_entity_poly.pdbx_strand_id
1 'polypeptide(L)'
;MKTKETGKGDNEDIPVVHHDFGKQLKVLKPNNQIRELQTVIRDRTTSRGDFVFCADRLIRLVVEQGLNQLPYKNVTVTTPTSYSYDGVEFVHGNCGVSIMRSGEAMEHGLRDCCRSIRIGKILIKTNEDTGEARVYYAKFPQDISRRKVLLMYPILRVKSVIDHFPEVTVLTSEVDPVIPTHFGQKYFGTD
;
A
#
# COMPACT_ATOMS: atom_id res chain seq x y z
N MET A 1 -6.88 -33.08 51.82
CA MET A 1 -5.40 -33.11 51.85
C MET A 1 -4.91 -32.43 50.56
N LYS A 2 -4.35 -31.22 50.72
CA LYS A 2 -3.51 -30.41 49.82
C LYS A 2 -3.82 -30.32 48.31
N THR A 3 -4.18 -29.10 47.93
CA THR A 3 -3.92 -28.42 46.66
C THR A 3 -2.47 -28.60 46.15
N LYS A 4 -2.31 -28.65 44.83
CA LYS A 4 -1.09 -28.22 44.12
C LYS A 4 -1.49 -27.53 42.81
N GLU A 5 -1.36 -26.21 42.82
CA GLU A 5 -1.19 -25.37 41.65
C GLU A 5 0.21 -25.61 41.06
N THR A 6 0.32 -25.58 39.72
CA THR A 6 1.51 -25.28 38.90
C THR A 6 1.12 -25.57 37.45
N GLY A 7 1.33 -24.74 36.43
CA GLY A 7 1.97 -23.43 36.34
C GLY A 7 1.44 -22.73 35.09
N LYS A 8 1.27 -21.42 35.23
CA LYS A 8 0.89 -20.46 34.20
C LYS A 8 2.07 -20.39 33.22
N GLY A 9 1.85 -20.81 31.98
CA GLY A 9 2.82 -20.56 30.90
C GLY A 9 2.73 -19.08 30.57
N ASP A 10 3.81 -18.36 30.86
CA ASP A 10 3.96 -16.95 30.56
C ASP A 10 3.92 -16.76 29.04
N ASN A 11 2.77 -16.33 28.53
CA ASN A 11 2.74 -15.57 27.29
C ASN A 11 3.48 -14.28 27.60
N GLU A 12 4.77 -14.22 27.24
CA GLU A 12 5.44 -12.94 27.05
C GLU A 12 4.68 -12.21 25.94
N ASP A 13 3.75 -11.36 26.38
CA ASP A 13 3.12 -10.35 25.55
C ASP A 13 4.24 -9.51 24.96
N ILE A 14 4.58 -9.79 23.69
CA ILE A 14 5.41 -8.90 22.89
C ILE A 14 4.72 -7.54 22.97
N PRO A 15 5.40 -6.48 23.47
CA PRO A 15 4.76 -5.19 23.63
C PRO A 15 4.38 -4.70 22.23
N VAL A 16 3.10 -4.76 21.91
CA VAL A 16 2.53 -4.11 20.73
C VAL A 16 2.71 -2.63 20.99
N VAL A 17 3.80 -2.07 20.47
CA VAL A 17 4.06 -0.65 20.54
C VAL A 17 2.92 0.04 19.79
N HIS A 18 1.93 0.53 20.54
CA HIS A 18 0.89 1.41 20.03
C HIS A 18 1.54 2.74 19.68
N HIS A 19 2.21 2.78 18.53
CA HIS A 19 2.55 4.04 17.90
C HIS A 19 1.22 4.69 17.47
N ASP A 20 0.84 5.77 18.14
CA ASP A 20 -0.27 6.60 17.71
C ASP A 20 0.17 7.35 16.43
N PHE A 21 -0.15 6.77 15.28
CA PHE A 21 0.16 7.33 13.97
C PHE A 21 -0.82 8.44 13.54
N GLY A 22 -1.75 8.83 14.43
CA GLY A 22 -2.73 9.90 14.18
C GLY A 22 -3.65 9.63 12.98
N LYS A 23 -4.29 10.70 12.48
CA LYS A 23 -5.24 10.64 11.35
C LYS A 23 -4.59 10.39 9.99
N GLN A 24 -3.26 10.44 9.92
CA GLN A 24 -2.48 10.28 8.70
C GLN A 24 -2.36 8.83 8.26
N LEU A 25 -2.38 7.89 9.20
CA LEU A 25 -2.37 6.47 8.89
C LEU A 25 -3.80 5.96 8.71
N LYS A 26 -4.06 5.38 7.54
CA LYS A 26 -5.26 4.62 7.23
C LYS A 26 -4.85 3.17 7.02
N VAL A 27 -5.48 2.27 7.75
CA VAL A 27 -5.28 0.83 7.58
C VAL A 27 -6.55 0.25 6.99
N LEU A 28 -6.42 -0.65 6.01
CA LEU A 28 -7.55 -1.40 5.50
C LEU A 28 -8.28 -2.11 6.65
N LYS A 29 -9.61 -2.16 6.59
CA LYS A 29 -10.38 -2.89 7.60
C LYS A 29 -9.96 -4.37 7.57
N PRO A 30 -9.40 -4.91 8.68
CA PRO A 30 -8.93 -6.27 8.69
C PRO A 30 -10.09 -7.25 8.53
N ASN A 31 -9.89 -8.27 7.70
CA ASN A 31 -10.81 -9.38 7.52
C ASN A 31 -10.03 -10.66 7.19
N ASN A 32 -10.70 -11.82 7.22
CA ASN A 32 -10.04 -13.10 7.01
C ASN A 32 -9.42 -13.24 5.61
N GLN A 33 -10.01 -12.60 4.59
CA GLN A 33 -9.44 -12.60 3.23
C GLN A 33 -8.13 -11.83 3.15
N ILE A 34 -8.05 -10.64 3.73
CA ILE A 34 -6.80 -9.86 3.77
C ILE A 34 -5.73 -10.64 4.56
N ARG A 35 -6.10 -11.23 5.70
CA ARG A 35 -5.19 -12.03 6.52
C ARG A 35 -4.67 -13.27 5.80
N GLU A 36 -5.51 -13.94 5.03
CA GLU A 36 -5.12 -15.08 4.18
C GLU A 36 -4.08 -14.66 3.14
N LEU A 37 -4.34 -13.58 2.39
CA LEU A 37 -3.39 -13.04 1.42
C LEU A 37 -2.06 -12.66 2.10
N GLN A 38 -2.13 -12.00 3.24
CA GLN A 38 -0.97 -11.62 4.07
C GLN A 38 -0.17 -12.83 4.58
N THR A 39 -0.85 -13.94 4.86
CA THR A 39 -0.21 -15.19 5.30
C THR A 39 0.57 -15.79 4.14
N VAL A 40 -0.03 -15.91 2.96
CA VAL A 40 0.62 -16.47 1.77
C VAL A 40 1.84 -15.66 1.34
N ILE A 41 1.74 -14.32 1.29
CA ILE A 41 2.89 -13.47 0.91
C ILE A 41 4.04 -13.51 1.93
N ARG A 42 3.78 -13.90 3.18
CA ARG A 42 4.82 -14.01 4.22
C ARG A 42 5.45 -15.38 4.31
N ASP A 43 4.74 -16.41 3.86
CA ASP A 43 5.23 -17.77 3.97
C ASP A 43 6.45 -17.98 3.06
N ARG A 44 7.56 -18.39 3.70
CA ARG A 44 8.82 -18.69 3.04
C ARG A 44 8.65 -19.80 2.00
N THR A 45 7.76 -20.76 2.24
CA THR A 45 7.56 -21.94 1.39
C THR A 45 6.63 -21.70 0.20
N THR A 46 5.92 -20.56 0.19
CA THR A 46 5.02 -20.18 -0.89
C THR A 46 5.76 -20.04 -2.22
N SER A 47 5.18 -20.61 -3.28
CA SER A 47 5.73 -20.54 -4.63
C SER A 47 5.70 -19.09 -5.16
N ARG A 48 6.56 -18.76 -6.12
CA ARG A 48 6.52 -17.43 -6.75
C ARG A 48 5.17 -17.13 -7.40
N GLY A 49 4.54 -18.13 -8.03
CA GLY A 49 3.25 -17.97 -8.69
C GLY A 49 2.14 -17.58 -7.71
N ASP A 50 2.05 -18.31 -6.60
CA ASP A 50 1.07 -18.03 -5.54
C ASP A 50 1.37 -16.70 -4.84
N PHE A 51 2.65 -16.38 -4.62
CA PHE A 51 3.07 -15.09 -4.09
C PHE A 51 2.58 -13.93 -4.95
N VAL A 52 2.85 -13.97 -6.27
CA VAL A 52 2.45 -12.90 -7.20
C VAL A 52 0.92 -12.81 -7.25
N PHE A 53 0.22 -13.94 -7.32
CA PHE A 53 -1.24 -13.98 -7.32
C PHE A 53 -1.84 -13.33 -6.06
N CYS A 54 -1.35 -13.69 -4.87
CA CYS A 54 -1.84 -13.12 -3.62
C CYS A 54 -1.42 -11.66 -3.44
N ALA A 55 -0.21 -11.29 -3.87
CA ALA A 55 0.27 -9.91 -3.85
C ALA A 55 -0.59 -9.00 -4.73
N ASP A 56 -0.89 -9.41 -5.98
CA ASP A 56 -1.72 -8.64 -6.89
C ASP A 56 -3.15 -8.46 -6.36
N ARG A 57 -3.73 -9.51 -5.75
CA ARG A 57 -5.02 -9.41 -5.07
C ARG A 57 -5.00 -8.40 -3.92
N LEU A 58 -3.96 -8.42 -3.08
CA LEU A 58 -3.84 -7.49 -1.96
C LEU A 58 -3.59 -6.05 -2.46
N ILE A 59 -2.73 -5.88 -3.46
CA ILE A 59 -2.47 -4.60 -4.13
C ILE A 59 -3.77 -4.02 -4.66
N ARG A 60 -4.62 -4.82 -5.33
CA ARG A 60 -5.91 -4.35 -5.83
C ARG A 60 -6.76 -3.75 -4.71
N LEU A 61 -6.86 -4.42 -3.57
CA LEU A 61 -7.63 -3.93 -2.41
C LEU A 61 -7.06 -2.61 -1.86
N VAL A 62 -5.74 -2.51 -1.73
CA VAL A 62 -5.07 -1.28 -1.26
C VAL A 62 -5.27 -0.13 -2.25
N VAL A 63 -5.12 -0.39 -3.55
CA VAL A 63 -5.27 0.60 -4.61
C VAL A 63 -6.71 1.12 -4.70
N GLU A 64 -7.73 0.26 -4.64
CA GLU A 64 -9.14 0.68 -4.61
C GLU A 64 -9.40 1.64 -3.44
N GLN A 65 -8.89 1.31 -2.25
CA GLN A 65 -9.02 2.21 -1.10
C GLN A 65 -8.16 3.48 -1.22
N GLY A 66 -7.06 3.43 -1.97
CA GLY A 66 -6.22 4.59 -2.30
C GLY A 66 -6.94 5.56 -3.23
N LEU A 67 -7.66 5.04 -4.23
CA LEU A 67 -8.48 5.84 -5.13
C LEU A 67 -9.62 6.55 -4.39
N ASN A 68 -10.20 5.93 -3.35
CA ASN A 68 -11.19 6.58 -2.48
C ASN A 68 -10.65 7.80 -1.70
N GLN A 69 -9.33 8.03 -1.69
CA GLN A 69 -8.72 9.22 -1.08
C GLN A 69 -8.60 10.40 -2.05
N LEU A 70 -8.93 10.18 -3.33
CA LEU A 70 -8.85 11.19 -4.38
C LEU A 70 -10.20 11.87 -4.60
N PRO A 71 -10.23 13.08 -5.18
CA PRO A 71 -11.45 13.86 -5.30
C PRO A 71 -12.49 13.23 -6.24
N TYR A 72 -13.75 13.28 -5.80
CA TYR A 72 -14.95 12.96 -6.59
C TYR A 72 -15.86 14.19 -6.63
N LYS A 73 -16.70 14.29 -7.66
CA LYS A 73 -17.76 15.30 -7.76
C LYS A 73 -19.11 14.62 -7.97
N ASN A 74 -20.18 15.23 -7.49
CA ASN A 74 -21.53 14.73 -7.72
C ASN A 74 -21.90 14.86 -9.19
N VAL A 75 -22.63 13.88 -9.71
CA VAL A 75 -23.18 13.89 -11.06
C VAL A 75 -24.54 13.21 -11.05
N THR A 76 -25.49 13.75 -11.81
CA THR A 76 -26.77 13.11 -12.04
C THR A 76 -26.76 12.54 -13.46
N VAL A 77 -27.09 11.25 -13.59
CA VAL A 77 -27.16 10.57 -14.89
C VAL A 77 -28.57 10.03 -15.13
N THR A 78 -28.98 9.96 -16.39
CA THR A 78 -30.22 9.30 -16.78
C THR A 78 -29.92 7.84 -17.10
N THR A 79 -30.57 6.91 -16.37
CA THR A 79 -30.42 5.47 -16.61
C THR A 79 -31.07 5.05 -17.94
N PRO A 80 -30.77 3.85 -18.46
CA PRO A 80 -31.47 3.30 -19.63
C PRO A 80 -32.98 3.13 -19.44
N THR A 81 -33.46 3.14 -18.20
CA THR A 81 -34.90 3.09 -17.83
C THR A 81 -35.51 4.49 -17.64
N SER A 82 -34.81 5.54 -18.08
CA SER A 82 -35.22 6.94 -17.95
C SER A 82 -35.35 7.46 -16.51
N TYR A 83 -34.72 6.78 -15.55
CA TYR A 83 -34.68 7.22 -14.15
C TYR A 83 -33.48 8.13 -13.91
N SER A 84 -33.67 9.17 -13.09
CA SER A 84 -32.59 10.06 -12.66
C SER A 84 -31.82 9.43 -11.51
N TYR A 85 -30.53 9.17 -11.68
CA TYR A 85 -29.66 8.60 -10.64
C TYR A 85 -28.60 9.61 -10.20
N ASP A 86 -28.58 9.91 -8.89
CA ASP A 86 -27.57 10.76 -8.27
C ASP A 86 -26.36 9.93 -7.85
N GLY A 87 -25.26 10.11 -8.58
CA GLY A 87 -24.01 9.40 -8.37
C GLY A 87 -22.82 10.34 -8.20
N VAL A 88 -21.63 9.77 -8.36
CA VAL A 88 -20.36 10.50 -8.28
C VAL A 88 -19.45 10.14 -9.46
N GLU A 89 -18.65 11.11 -9.89
CA GLU A 89 -17.63 10.96 -10.92
C GLU A 89 -16.25 11.28 -10.34
N PHE A 90 -15.24 10.49 -10.70
CA PHE A 90 -13.86 10.74 -10.33
C PHE A 90 -13.33 12.02 -10.99
N VAL A 91 -12.72 12.91 -10.21
CA VAL A 91 -12.18 14.17 -10.75
C VAL A 91 -10.90 13.88 -11.55
N HIS A 92 -10.84 14.44 -12.76
CA HIS A 92 -9.69 14.30 -13.65
C HIS A 92 -8.48 15.07 -13.10
N GLY A 93 -7.28 14.60 -13.43
CA GLY A 93 -6.04 15.27 -13.03
C GLY A 93 -5.21 14.53 -11.99
N ASN A 94 -5.64 13.37 -11.50
CA ASN A 94 -4.82 12.56 -10.59
C ASN A 94 -3.72 11.80 -11.34
N CYS A 95 -2.65 11.41 -10.65
CA CYS A 95 -1.61 10.54 -11.21
C CYS A 95 -1.03 9.59 -10.16
N GLY A 96 -0.54 8.43 -10.61
CA GLY A 96 0.28 7.54 -9.80
C GLY A 96 1.76 7.90 -9.92
N VAL A 97 2.55 7.64 -8.88
CA VAL A 97 4.01 7.64 -8.95
C VAL A 97 4.51 6.37 -8.29
N SER A 98 5.24 5.53 -9.03
CA SER A 98 5.86 4.31 -8.49
C SER A 98 7.32 4.57 -8.11
N ILE A 99 7.72 4.08 -6.92
CA ILE A 99 9.13 4.04 -6.53
C ILE A 99 9.72 2.74 -7.04
N MET A 100 10.63 2.83 -8.00
CA MET A 100 11.28 1.67 -8.59
C MET A 100 12.23 0.99 -7.60
N ARG A 101 12.37 -0.34 -7.63
CA ARG A 101 11.69 -1.29 -8.55
C ARG A 101 10.37 -1.83 -7.96
N SER A 102 10.32 -2.08 -6.66
CA SER A 102 9.18 -2.73 -6.00
C SER A 102 7.83 -2.02 -6.17
N GLY A 103 7.81 -0.69 -6.28
CA GLY A 103 6.58 0.08 -6.54
C GLY A 103 5.97 -0.20 -7.91
N GLU A 104 6.72 -0.75 -8.87
CA GLU A 104 6.20 -1.10 -10.19
C GLU A 104 5.20 -2.27 -10.13
N ALA A 105 5.29 -3.13 -9.10
CA ALA A 105 4.32 -4.21 -8.85
C ALA A 105 2.89 -3.67 -8.66
N MET A 106 2.76 -2.44 -8.15
CA MET A 106 1.45 -1.83 -7.89
C MET A 106 0.84 -1.16 -9.13
N GLU A 107 1.62 -0.93 -10.19
CA GLU A 107 1.14 -0.21 -11.37
C GLU A 107 0.07 -1.01 -12.13
N HIS A 108 0.18 -2.34 -12.14
CA HIS A 108 -0.81 -3.19 -12.80
C HIS A 108 -2.18 -3.05 -12.11
N GLY A 109 -2.21 -3.21 -10.79
CA GLY A 109 -3.43 -3.00 -10.00
C GLY A 109 -4.04 -1.60 -10.19
N LEU A 110 -3.20 -0.56 -10.28
CA LEU A 110 -3.66 0.80 -10.56
C LEU A 110 -4.27 0.96 -11.96
N ARG A 111 -3.66 0.40 -13.00
CA ARG A 111 -4.19 0.48 -14.37
C ARG A 111 -5.49 -0.30 -14.52
N ASP A 112 -5.64 -1.41 -13.80
CA ASP A 112 -6.88 -2.20 -13.81
C ASP A 112 -8.03 -1.50 -13.09
N CYS A 113 -7.76 -0.61 -12.13
CA CYS A 113 -8.77 0.24 -11.49
C CYS A 113 -9.06 1.51 -12.30
N CYS A 114 -8.02 2.12 -12.88
CA CYS A 114 -8.10 3.42 -13.52
C CYS A 114 -7.26 3.44 -14.82
N ARG A 115 -7.89 3.11 -15.94
CA ARG A 115 -7.20 2.93 -17.25
C ARG A 115 -6.46 4.17 -17.75
N SER A 116 -6.94 5.36 -17.42
CA SER A 116 -6.43 6.63 -17.96
C SER A 116 -5.46 7.36 -17.03
N ILE A 117 -5.08 6.75 -15.90
CA ILE A 117 -4.19 7.42 -14.94
C ILE A 117 -2.75 7.46 -15.47
N ARG A 118 -2.15 8.65 -15.44
CA ARG A 118 -0.74 8.82 -15.77
C ARG A 118 0.11 8.28 -14.63
N ILE A 119 1.19 7.57 -14.96
CA ILE A 119 2.12 7.02 -13.95
C ILE A 119 3.51 7.61 -14.17
N GLY A 120 4.00 8.34 -13.18
CA GLY A 120 5.39 8.77 -13.07
C GLY A 120 6.23 7.72 -12.34
N LYS A 121 7.56 7.83 -12.45
CA LYS A 121 8.50 6.88 -11.84
C LYS A 121 9.66 7.60 -11.17
N ILE A 122 10.10 7.08 -10.04
CA ILE A 122 11.30 7.53 -9.32
C ILE A 122 12.22 6.34 -9.07
N LEU A 123 13.50 6.46 -9.40
CA LEU A 123 14.55 5.54 -8.96
C LEU A 123 15.34 6.21 -7.85
N ILE A 124 15.31 5.61 -6.67
CA ILE A 124 16.14 6.01 -5.54
C ILE A 124 17.18 4.91 -5.35
N LYS A 125 18.45 5.29 -5.22
CA LYS A 125 19.52 4.37 -4.85
C LYS A 125 20.27 4.96 -3.67
N THR A 126 20.51 4.13 -2.67
CA THR A 126 21.34 4.45 -1.52
C THR A 126 22.78 4.14 -1.88
N ASN A 127 23.68 5.09 -1.64
CA ASN A 127 25.11 4.84 -1.73
C ASN A 127 25.52 3.91 -0.57
N GLU A 128 26.16 2.78 -0.89
CA GLU A 128 26.54 1.76 0.09
C GLU A 128 27.64 2.23 1.04
N ASP A 129 28.53 3.11 0.58
CA ASP A 129 29.63 3.65 1.37
C ASP A 129 29.18 4.77 2.31
N THR A 130 28.30 5.66 1.84
CA THR A 130 27.89 6.86 2.59
C THR A 130 26.54 6.74 3.28
N GLY A 131 25.72 5.77 2.89
CA GLY A 131 24.32 5.65 3.32
C GLY A 131 23.39 6.73 2.76
N GLU A 132 23.88 7.61 1.88
CA GLU A 132 23.09 8.71 1.32
C GLU A 132 22.14 8.20 0.22
N ALA A 133 20.85 8.47 0.38
CA ALA A 133 19.85 8.16 -0.65
C ALA A 133 19.79 9.29 -1.69
N ARG A 134 20.01 8.94 -2.97
CA ARG A 134 19.93 9.89 -4.08
C ARG A 134 18.89 9.47 -5.12
N VAL A 135 18.25 10.46 -5.73
CA VAL A 135 17.36 10.25 -6.88
C VAL A 135 18.21 10.12 -8.13
N TYR A 136 18.23 8.92 -8.71
CA TYR A 136 18.98 8.62 -9.95
C TYR A 136 18.15 8.86 -11.20
N TYR A 137 16.83 8.70 -11.08
CA TYR A 137 15.90 8.90 -12.17
C TYR A 137 14.58 9.41 -11.63
N ALA A 138 14.01 10.39 -12.30
CA ALA A 138 12.65 10.84 -12.03
C ALA A 138 12.00 11.27 -13.35
N LYS A 139 10.85 10.67 -13.67
CA LYS A 139 10.04 11.05 -14.82
C LYS A 139 8.59 11.18 -14.38
N PHE A 140 8.06 12.38 -14.52
CA PHE A 140 6.72 12.74 -14.07
C PHE A 140 5.88 13.28 -15.23
N PRO A 141 4.53 13.27 -15.10
CA PRO A 141 3.69 14.15 -15.91
C PRO A 141 4.16 15.61 -15.76
N GLN A 142 4.22 16.36 -16.86
CA GLN A 142 4.70 17.75 -16.86
C GLN A 142 3.92 18.66 -15.89
N ASP A 143 2.66 18.34 -15.64
CA ASP A 143 1.74 19.10 -14.80
C ASP A 143 1.60 18.53 -13.37
N ILE A 144 2.53 17.67 -12.91
CA ILE A 144 2.45 16.98 -11.60
C ILE A 144 2.25 17.92 -10.41
N SER A 145 2.78 19.14 -10.44
CA SER A 145 2.63 20.14 -9.36
C SER A 145 1.18 20.55 -9.10
N ARG A 146 0.28 20.33 -10.06
CA ARG A 146 -1.16 20.63 -9.97
C ARG A 146 -2.02 19.39 -9.73
N ARG A 147 -1.40 18.21 -9.59
CA ARG A 147 -2.09 16.92 -9.47
C ARG A 147 -2.10 16.42 -8.04
N LYS A 148 -3.11 15.60 -7.71
CA LYS A 148 -3.00 14.70 -6.54
C LYS A 148 -2.23 13.45 -6.96
N VAL A 149 -1.28 13.06 -6.13
CA VAL A 149 -0.32 11.99 -6.41
C VAL A 149 -0.62 10.80 -5.50
N LEU A 150 -0.85 9.64 -6.10
CA LEU A 150 -0.83 8.36 -5.41
C LEU A 150 0.59 7.79 -5.49
N LEU A 151 1.38 7.98 -4.43
CA LEU A 151 2.73 7.41 -4.33
C LEU A 151 2.63 5.94 -3.94
N MET A 152 3.22 5.06 -4.74
CA MET A 152 3.07 3.60 -4.62
C MET A 152 4.40 2.93 -4.30
N TYR A 153 4.41 2.21 -3.20
CA TYR A 153 5.51 1.33 -2.80
C TYR A 153 4.98 0.27 -1.81
N PRO A 154 5.28 -1.03 -2.01
CA PRO A 154 4.64 -2.10 -1.25
C PRO A 154 5.08 -2.19 0.21
N ILE A 155 6.19 -1.54 0.57
CA ILE A 155 6.81 -1.68 1.90
C ILE A 155 7.27 -0.32 2.38
N LEU A 156 6.76 0.18 3.50
CA LEU A 156 7.11 1.50 3.99
C LEU A 156 7.46 1.52 5.47
N ARG A 157 8.47 2.32 5.83
CA ARG A 157 8.69 2.74 7.23
C ARG A 157 7.71 3.85 7.57
N VAL A 158 6.49 3.47 7.93
CA VAL A 158 5.35 4.37 8.17
C VAL A 158 5.72 5.51 9.13
N LYS A 159 6.35 5.17 10.27
CA LYS A 159 6.79 6.16 11.27
C LYS A 159 7.68 7.25 10.67
N SER A 160 8.69 6.84 9.91
CA SER A 160 9.64 7.77 9.28
C SER A 160 8.94 8.73 8.32
N VAL A 161 7.95 8.25 7.55
CA VAL A 161 7.24 9.10 6.60
C VAL A 161 6.32 10.08 7.32
N ILE A 162 5.56 9.61 8.30
CA ILE A 162 4.61 10.46 9.03
C ILE A 162 5.35 11.55 9.83
N ASP A 163 6.45 11.20 10.49
CA ASP A 163 7.25 12.13 11.29
C ASP A 163 7.88 13.25 10.42
N HIS A 164 8.30 12.94 9.19
CA HIS A 164 8.93 13.92 8.29
C HIS A 164 7.93 14.66 7.38
N PHE A 165 6.78 14.06 7.08
CA PHE A 165 5.78 14.58 6.14
C PHE A 165 4.38 14.57 6.78
N PRO A 166 4.08 15.52 7.69
CA PRO A 166 2.83 15.55 8.45
C PRO A 166 1.56 15.78 7.60
N GLU A 167 1.71 16.21 6.35
CA GLU A 167 0.59 16.40 5.42
C GLU A 167 0.30 15.15 4.57
N VAL A 168 1.18 14.16 4.58
CA VAL A 168 1.01 12.93 3.81
C VAL A 168 0.08 11.97 4.54
N THR A 169 -0.87 11.41 3.81
CA THR A 169 -1.69 10.28 4.25
C THR A 169 -1.06 8.98 3.78
N VAL A 170 -0.81 8.05 4.71
CA VAL A 170 -0.32 6.70 4.42
C VAL A 170 -1.49 5.74 4.47
N LEU A 171 -1.72 4.99 3.40
CA LEU A 171 -2.70 3.91 3.34
C LEU A 171 -1.97 2.57 3.22
N THR A 172 -2.27 1.63 4.10
CA THR A 172 -1.63 0.30 4.12
C THR A 172 -2.65 -0.81 4.43
N SER A 173 -2.34 -2.05 4.07
CA SER A 173 -3.10 -3.22 4.51
C SER A 173 -2.84 -3.59 5.98
N GLU A 174 -1.68 -3.22 6.51
CA GLU A 174 -1.24 -3.55 7.88
C GLU A 174 -0.03 -2.72 8.34
N VAL A 175 0.27 -2.82 9.64
CA VAL A 175 1.50 -2.34 10.26
C VAL A 175 2.10 -3.51 11.04
N ASP A 176 3.37 -3.80 10.78
CA ASP A 176 4.11 -4.92 11.36
C ASP A 176 5.49 -4.43 11.82
N PRO A 177 6.01 -4.91 12.98
CA PRO A 177 7.36 -4.58 13.42
C PRO A 177 8.45 -5.08 12.45
N VAL A 178 8.17 -6.12 11.66
CA VAL A 178 9.12 -6.70 10.71
C VAL A 178 8.77 -6.31 9.28
N ILE A 179 9.74 -5.69 8.62
CA ILE A 179 9.61 -5.22 7.25
C ILE A 179 9.94 -6.38 6.28
N PRO A 180 9.03 -6.79 5.37
CA PRO A 180 9.27 -7.93 4.47
C PRO A 180 10.19 -7.56 3.31
N THR A 181 11.48 -7.34 3.56
CA THR A 181 12.47 -6.84 2.60
C THR A 181 12.60 -7.63 1.29
N HIS A 182 12.15 -8.89 1.28
CA HIS A 182 12.22 -9.81 0.13
C HIS A 182 11.10 -9.60 -0.91
N PHE A 183 10.12 -8.72 -0.68
CA PHE A 183 8.96 -8.57 -1.59
C PHE A 183 9.38 -8.33 -3.05
N GLY A 184 10.28 -7.38 -3.28
CA GLY A 184 10.73 -7.04 -4.63
C GLY A 184 11.40 -8.23 -5.33
N GLN A 185 12.27 -8.94 -4.62
CA GLN A 185 12.98 -10.11 -5.14
C GLN A 185 12.00 -11.22 -5.53
N LYS A 186 11.10 -11.59 -4.61
CA LYS A 186 10.15 -12.69 -4.85
C LYS A 186 9.12 -12.35 -5.93
N TYR A 187 8.61 -11.11 -5.96
CA TYR A 187 7.66 -10.67 -6.98
C TYR A 187 8.27 -10.70 -8.39
N PHE A 188 9.47 -10.13 -8.55
CA PHE A 188 10.13 -10.06 -9.85
C PHE A 188 10.95 -11.30 -10.23
N GLY A 189 11.14 -12.25 -9.30
CA GLY A 189 11.92 -13.48 -9.52
C GLY A 189 13.41 -13.18 -9.65
N THR A 190 13.94 -12.37 -8.75
CA THR A 190 15.37 -12.00 -8.68
C THR A 190 16.02 -12.46 -7.36
N ASP A 191 15.43 -13.47 -6.73
CA ASP A 191 15.94 -14.17 -5.56
C ASP A 191 17.03 -15.20 -5.92
#